data_AF-A0A1V5L7E1-F1
#
_entry.id   AF-A0A1V5L7E1-F1
#
_cell.length_a   1.000
_cell.length_b   1.000
_cell.length_c   1.000
_cell.angle_alpha   90.00
_cell.angle_beta   90.00
_cell.angle_gamma   90.00
#
_symmetry.space_group_name_H-M   'P 1'
#
loop_
_entity.id
_entity.type
_entity.pdbx_description
1 polymer ?
#
loop_
_entity_poly.entity_id
_entity_poly.type
_entity_poly.pdbx_seq_one_letter_code
_entity_poly.pdbx_strand_id
1 'polypeptide(L)'
;MSGLIPTPSLPERALEELAAQQNARDLAGLLTIWGSPFGEPLLQELGPAQPDLFRVELQLDRTWATRAQRAGVSRDRAMRDFARTSIDFINVRSALLLALQGTDVDVDDMFLSGGGHLRANQFRLAALAGGVEATLEMLVRGMAASSFADVLRMHGDLSTLEEALLVEHISHFGRLARREPTSLAPVLTYVLRLRKQVIDLRRLIWGIALDVPRPTLLRDVVGVGS
;
A
#
# COMPACT_ATOMS: atom_id res chain seq x y z
N MET A 1 16.07 -12.69 8.22
CA MET A 1 15.22 -12.77 7.01
C MET A 1 13.76 -13.16 7.27
N SER A 2 13.29 -13.22 8.53
CA SER A 2 11.97 -13.78 8.93
C SER A 2 10.72 -12.98 8.49
N GLY A 3 10.81 -12.13 7.47
CA GLY A 3 9.73 -11.19 7.09
C GLY A 3 9.43 -11.05 5.59
N LEU A 4 10.22 -11.68 4.72
CA LEU A 4 10.06 -11.57 3.26
C LEU A 4 9.38 -12.82 2.69
N ILE A 5 8.54 -12.64 1.66
CA ILE A 5 7.89 -13.73 0.94
C ILE A 5 8.59 -13.87 -0.41
N PRO A 6 9.26 -15.02 -0.69
CA PRO A 6 9.86 -15.27 -2.00
C PRO A 6 8.83 -15.19 -3.13
N THR A 7 9.25 -14.68 -4.27
CA THR A 7 8.44 -14.63 -5.50
C THR A 7 9.21 -15.27 -6.65
N PRO A 8 8.55 -15.66 -7.76
CA PRO A 8 9.26 -16.18 -8.93
C PRO A 8 10.35 -15.24 -9.46
N SER A 9 10.16 -13.92 -9.34
CA SER A 9 11.14 -12.90 -9.74
C SER A 9 12.19 -12.58 -8.67
N LEU A 10 11.95 -12.94 -7.42
CA LEU A 10 12.86 -12.74 -6.28
C LEU A 10 12.80 -13.98 -5.39
N PRO A 11 13.46 -15.09 -5.82
CA PRO A 11 13.52 -16.31 -5.02
C PRO A 11 14.31 -16.09 -3.74
N GLU A 12 14.23 -17.05 -2.81
CA GLU A 12 14.86 -16.93 -1.48
C GLU A 12 16.34 -16.56 -1.57
N ARG A 13 17.13 -17.24 -2.40
CA ARG A 13 18.56 -16.91 -2.61
C ARG A 13 18.78 -15.47 -3.09
N ALA A 14 17.92 -14.97 -3.96
CA ALA A 14 18.03 -13.58 -4.42
C ALA A 14 17.72 -12.59 -3.29
N LEU A 15 16.76 -12.91 -2.42
CA LEU A 15 16.47 -12.12 -1.22
C LEU A 15 17.62 -12.17 -0.21
N GLU A 16 18.28 -13.33 -0.05
CA GLU A 16 19.47 -13.50 0.78
C GLU A 16 20.61 -12.61 0.27
N GLU A 17 20.87 -12.63 -1.04
CA GLU A 17 21.89 -11.81 -1.69
C GLU A 17 21.60 -10.31 -1.57
N LEU A 18 20.34 -9.89 -1.74
CA LEU A 18 19.94 -8.50 -1.52
C LEU A 18 20.11 -8.08 -0.05
N ALA A 19 19.77 -8.96 0.89
CA ALA A 19 19.92 -8.69 2.32
C ALA A 19 21.38 -8.64 2.79
N ALA A 20 22.30 -9.24 2.03
CA ALA A 20 23.73 -9.23 2.31
C ALA A 20 24.44 -7.94 1.84
N GLN A 21 23.77 -7.07 1.09
CA GLN A 21 24.35 -5.82 0.62
C GLN A 21 24.64 -4.87 1.78
N GLN A 22 25.75 -4.13 1.69
CA GLN A 22 26.21 -3.28 2.79
C GLN A 22 25.41 -1.98 2.93
N ASN A 23 24.74 -1.55 1.85
CA ASN A 23 23.92 -0.35 1.84
C ASN A 23 22.78 -0.49 0.80
N ALA A 24 21.78 0.38 0.94
CA ALA A 24 20.59 0.36 0.10
C ALA A 24 20.88 0.69 -1.37
N ARG A 25 21.93 1.48 -1.65
CA ARG A 25 22.36 1.81 -3.01
C ARG A 25 22.89 0.59 -3.75
N ASP A 26 23.72 -0.22 -3.10
CA ASP A 26 24.25 -1.47 -3.65
C ASP A 26 23.12 -2.47 -3.91
N LEU A 27 22.13 -2.55 -3.01
CA LEU A 27 20.91 -3.32 -3.19
C LEU A 27 20.15 -2.89 -4.46
N ALA A 28 19.93 -1.58 -4.65
CA ALA A 28 19.26 -1.08 -5.85
C ALA A 28 20.09 -1.33 -7.12
N GLY A 29 21.42 -1.20 -7.04
CA GLY A 29 22.32 -1.54 -8.15
C GLY A 29 22.23 -3.01 -8.55
N LEU A 30 22.16 -3.92 -7.57
CA LEU A 30 21.98 -5.34 -7.83
C LEU A 30 20.63 -5.64 -8.49
N LEU A 31 19.55 -5.00 -8.03
CA LEU A 31 18.24 -5.07 -8.69
C LEU A 31 18.31 -4.59 -10.15
N THR A 32 19.06 -3.52 -10.45
CA THR A 32 19.28 -3.05 -11.82
C THR A 32 20.00 -4.09 -12.67
N ILE A 33 21.07 -4.69 -12.13
CA ILE A 33 21.84 -5.74 -12.83
C ILE A 33 20.94 -6.95 -13.16
N TRP A 34 20.04 -7.32 -12.25
CA TRP A 34 19.08 -8.40 -12.46
C TRP A 34 17.91 -8.03 -13.37
N GLY A 35 17.88 -6.81 -13.92
CA GLY A 35 16.80 -6.34 -14.79
C GLY A 35 15.48 -6.14 -14.05
N SER A 36 15.52 -5.94 -12.73
CA SER A 36 14.33 -5.61 -11.96
C SER A 36 13.79 -4.25 -12.40
N PRO A 37 12.47 -4.11 -12.63
CA PRO A 37 11.88 -2.84 -12.98
C PRO A 37 11.97 -1.79 -11.86
N PHE A 38 12.31 -2.21 -10.64
CA PHE A 38 12.48 -1.34 -9.48
C PHE A 38 13.93 -0.88 -9.30
N GLY A 39 14.91 -1.49 -9.96
CA GLY A 39 16.33 -1.22 -9.74
C GLY A 39 16.72 0.23 -10.02
N GLU A 40 16.64 0.65 -11.29
CA GLU A 40 17.04 1.99 -11.71
C GLU A 40 16.26 3.11 -11.00
N PRO A 41 14.91 3.02 -10.87
CA PRO A 41 14.14 4.01 -10.09
C PRO A 41 14.60 4.14 -8.63
N LEU A 42 14.88 3.02 -7.95
CA LEU A 42 15.35 3.04 -6.57
C LEU A 42 16.77 3.59 -6.46
N LEU A 43 17.64 3.26 -7.42
CA LEU A 43 19.03 3.69 -7.40
C LEU A 43 19.16 5.22 -7.44
N GLN A 44 18.22 5.89 -8.13
CA GLN A 44 18.14 7.36 -8.19
C GLN A 44 17.78 7.95 -6.82
N GLU A 45 16.74 7.42 -6.16
CA GLU A 45 16.28 7.91 -4.85
C GLU A 45 17.21 7.54 -3.69
N LEU A 46 17.94 6.43 -3.81
CA LEU A 46 18.94 5.97 -2.84
C LEU A 46 20.35 6.50 -3.14
N GLY A 47 20.48 7.34 -4.16
CA GLY A 47 21.72 7.97 -4.56
C GLY A 47 22.31 8.97 -3.53
N PRO A 48 21.49 9.83 -2.89
CA PRO A 48 21.94 10.76 -1.86
C PRO A 48 22.49 10.08 -0.59
N ALA A 49 23.34 10.78 0.16
CA ALA A 49 23.93 10.27 1.40
C ALA A 49 22.90 10.04 2.52
N GLN A 50 21.82 10.82 2.54
CA GLN A 50 20.67 10.64 3.41
C GLN A 50 19.41 10.58 2.52
N PRO A 51 18.96 9.38 2.15
CA PRO A 51 17.78 9.25 1.31
C PRO A 51 16.50 9.58 2.08
N ASP A 52 15.56 10.23 1.41
CA ASP A 52 14.22 10.45 1.93
C ASP A 52 13.40 9.17 1.77
N LEU A 53 13.06 8.52 2.88
CA LEU A 53 12.30 7.27 2.89
C LEU A 53 10.92 7.41 2.26
N PHE A 54 10.29 8.58 2.38
CA PHE A 54 8.99 8.82 1.76
C PHE A 54 9.11 8.85 0.23
N ARG A 55 10.16 9.49 -0.30
CA ARG A 55 10.45 9.49 -1.75
C ARG A 55 10.77 8.09 -2.27
N VAL A 56 11.51 7.29 -1.51
CA VAL A 56 11.81 5.90 -1.85
C VAL A 56 10.54 5.06 -1.92
N GLU A 57 9.65 5.15 -0.92
CA GLU A 57 8.37 4.44 -0.92
C GLU A 57 7.47 4.90 -2.08
N LEU A 58 7.37 6.20 -2.29
CA LEU A 58 6.61 6.75 -3.40
C LEU A 58 7.13 6.27 -4.75
N GLN A 59 8.45 6.14 -4.91
CA GLN A 59 9.03 5.67 -6.16
C GLN A 59 8.74 4.18 -6.39
N LEU A 60 8.76 3.35 -5.35
CA LEU A 60 8.28 1.96 -5.42
C LEU A 60 6.81 1.91 -5.87
N ASP A 61 5.97 2.71 -5.23
CA ASP A 61 4.54 2.78 -5.52
C ASP A 61 4.27 3.29 -6.95
N ARG A 62 5.01 4.31 -7.41
CA ARG A 62 4.95 4.83 -8.79
C ARG A 62 5.36 3.78 -9.81
N THR A 63 6.47 3.07 -9.58
CA THR A 63 6.92 1.99 -10.45
C THR A 63 5.87 0.88 -10.50
N TRP A 64 5.32 0.49 -9.35
CA TRP A 64 4.24 -0.49 -9.29
C TRP A 64 2.99 -0.02 -10.04
N ALA A 65 2.51 1.20 -9.79
CA ALA A 65 1.30 1.76 -10.41
C ALA A 65 1.45 1.87 -11.94
N THR A 66 2.60 2.33 -12.41
CA THR A 66 2.93 2.40 -13.84
C THR A 66 2.87 1.01 -14.49
N ARG A 67 3.45 0.01 -13.82
CA ARG A 67 3.39 -1.38 -14.28
C ARG A 67 1.99 -1.95 -14.24
N ALA A 68 1.23 -1.69 -13.17
CA ALA A 68 -0.14 -2.14 -13.01
C ALA A 68 -1.07 -1.54 -14.08
N GLN A 69 -0.82 -0.30 -14.51
CA GLN A 69 -1.56 0.34 -15.60
C GLN A 69 -1.18 -0.23 -16.98
N ARG A 70 0.12 -0.48 -17.22
CA ARG A 70 0.59 -1.14 -18.46
C ARG A 70 0.07 -2.58 -18.56
N ALA A 71 0.14 -3.34 -17.47
CA ALA A 71 -0.43 -4.68 -17.36
C ALA A 71 -1.97 -4.65 -17.32
N GLY A 72 -2.55 -3.55 -16.86
CA GLY A 72 -3.97 -3.23 -16.78
C GLY A 72 -4.66 -3.00 -18.13
N VAL A 73 -3.91 -3.14 -19.24
CA VAL A 73 -4.47 -3.50 -20.55
C VAL A 73 -5.04 -4.94 -20.55
N SER A 74 -4.92 -5.67 -19.43
CA SER A 74 -5.65 -6.90 -19.14
C SER A 74 -7.14 -6.76 -19.47
N ARG A 75 -7.67 -7.74 -20.23
CA ARG A 75 -9.11 -7.83 -20.54
C ARG A 75 -9.95 -8.04 -19.28
N ASP A 76 -9.39 -8.54 -18.19
CA ASP A 76 -10.12 -8.83 -16.94
C ASP A 76 -10.43 -7.55 -16.14
N ARG A 77 -11.71 -7.37 -15.81
CA ARG A 77 -12.21 -6.21 -15.06
C ARG A 77 -11.71 -6.19 -13.62
N ALA A 78 -11.69 -7.32 -12.93
CA ALA A 78 -11.30 -7.40 -11.53
C ALA A 78 -9.84 -6.97 -11.33
N MET A 79 -8.95 -7.32 -12.26
CA MET A 79 -7.56 -6.85 -12.22
C MET A 79 -7.44 -5.33 -12.39
N ARG A 80 -8.22 -4.73 -13.30
CA ARG A 80 -8.23 -3.27 -13.48
C ARG A 80 -8.78 -2.56 -12.25
N ASP A 81 -9.86 -3.08 -11.67
CA ASP A 81 -10.46 -2.52 -10.46
C ASP A 81 -9.50 -2.67 -9.27
N PHE A 82 -8.71 -3.75 -9.21
CA PHE A 82 -7.69 -3.94 -8.17
C PHE A 82 -6.56 -2.92 -8.28
N ALA A 83 -6.05 -2.69 -9.50
CA ALA A 83 -5.02 -1.69 -9.74
C ALA A 83 -5.52 -0.28 -9.37
N ARG A 84 -6.71 0.10 -9.84
CA ARG A 84 -7.33 1.40 -9.57
C ARG A 84 -7.54 1.64 -8.07
N THR A 85 -8.09 0.66 -7.37
CA THR A 85 -8.36 0.75 -5.94
C THR A 85 -7.06 0.85 -5.13
N SER A 86 -6.05 0.06 -5.50
CA SER A 86 -4.74 0.11 -4.84
C SER A 86 -4.03 1.46 -5.07
N ILE A 87 -4.15 2.05 -6.26
CA ILE A 87 -3.63 3.40 -6.54
C ILE A 87 -4.36 4.46 -5.69
N ASP A 88 -5.69 4.39 -5.58
CA ASP A 88 -6.46 5.29 -4.71
C ASP A 88 -5.97 5.19 -3.25
N PHE A 89 -5.68 3.99 -2.75
CA PHE A 89 -5.15 3.79 -1.39
C PHE A 89 -3.77 4.36 -1.17
N ILE A 90 -2.88 4.16 -2.14
CA ILE A 90 -1.55 4.75 -2.08
C ILE A 90 -1.69 6.27 -1.98
N ASN A 91 -2.53 6.90 -2.81
CA ASN A 91 -2.75 8.34 -2.74
C ASN A 91 -3.37 8.80 -1.41
N VAL A 92 -4.33 8.05 -0.85
CA VAL A 92 -4.89 8.35 0.49
C VAL A 92 -3.79 8.35 1.55
N ARG A 93 -2.95 7.32 1.57
CA ARG A 93 -1.83 7.18 2.51
C ARG A 93 -0.78 8.28 2.31
N SER A 94 -0.39 8.55 1.07
CA SER A 94 0.57 9.62 0.75
C SER A 94 0.06 10.98 1.21
N ALA A 95 -1.23 11.29 1.03
CA ALA A 95 -1.80 12.54 1.51
C ALA A 95 -1.75 12.65 3.04
N LEU A 96 -2.02 11.56 3.77
CA LEU A 96 -1.93 11.54 5.24
C LEU A 96 -0.50 11.66 5.74
N LEU A 97 0.47 11.03 5.07
CA LEU A 97 1.89 11.16 5.39
C LEU A 97 2.38 12.60 5.17
N LEU A 98 1.99 13.23 4.06
CA LEU A 98 2.29 14.64 3.81
C LEU A 98 1.70 15.57 4.89
N ALA A 99 0.49 15.27 5.36
CA ALA A 99 -0.13 16.01 6.46
C ALA A 99 0.61 15.87 7.80
N LEU A 100 1.30 14.74 8.02
CA LEU A 100 2.10 14.47 9.22
C LEU A 100 3.50 15.09 9.16
N GLN A 101 4.15 15.04 7.99
CA GLN A 101 5.55 15.47 7.83
C GLN A 101 5.71 16.96 7.46
N GLY A 102 4.64 17.60 6.95
CA GLY A 102 4.70 18.95 6.43
C GLY A 102 5.22 18.99 4.98
N THR A 103 4.72 19.94 4.19
CA THR A 103 4.96 20.00 2.75
C THR A 103 6.18 20.87 2.39
N ASP A 104 7.38 20.29 2.42
CA ASP A 104 8.56 20.86 1.73
C ASP A 104 8.77 20.21 0.34
N VAL A 105 7.72 19.57 -0.17
CA VAL A 105 7.69 18.74 -1.36
C VAL A 105 6.60 19.23 -2.30
N ASP A 106 6.88 19.23 -3.60
CA ASP A 106 5.85 19.44 -4.61
C ASP A 106 4.78 18.35 -4.51
N VAL A 107 3.60 18.73 -4.03
CA VAL A 107 2.45 17.84 -3.82
C VAL A 107 1.99 17.24 -5.14
N ASP A 108 2.07 17.97 -6.25
CA ASP A 108 1.58 17.46 -7.54
C ASP A 108 2.46 16.30 -8.04
N ASP A 109 3.75 16.32 -7.71
CA ASP A 109 4.66 15.20 -7.94
C ASP A 109 4.36 13.99 -7.05
N MET A 110 3.58 14.11 -5.97
CA MET A 110 3.28 13.00 -5.06
C MET A 110 2.05 12.19 -5.46
N PHE A 111 1.22 12.73 -6.36
CA PHE A 111 0.02 12.05 -6.81
C PHE A 111 0.33 10.94 -7.82
N LEU A 112 -0.25 9.76 -7.61
CA LEU A 112 -0.25 8.67 -8.58
C LEU A 112 -1.52 8.69 -9.41
N SER A 113 -1.37 8.87 -10.71
CA SER A 113 -2.48 8.77 -11.67
C SER A 113 -2.94 7.31 -11.85
N GLY A 114 -4.13 7.12 -12.43
CA GLY A 114 -4.69 5.79 -12.73
C GLY A 114 -5.60 5.20 -11.64
N GLY A 115 -5.88 5.95 -10.58
CA GLY A 115 -6.89 5.62 -9.56
C GLY A 115 -8.33 5.66 -10.09
N GLY A 116 -9.26 5.10 -9.31
CA GLY A 116 -10.68 5.02 -9.66
C GLY A 116 -11.49 6.24 -9.23
N HIS A 117 -11.23 6.73 -8.01
CA HIS A 117 -12.08 7.70 -7.33
C HIS A 117 -11.37 9.01 -7.02
N LEU A 118 -10.18 8.94 -6.40
CA LEU A 118 -9.49 10.14 -5.95
C LEU A 118 -8.84 10.86 -7.13
N ARG A 119 -9.20 12.13 -7.33
CA ARG A 119 -8.65 12.98 -8.39
C ARG A 119 -7.48 13.80 -7.89
N ALA A 120 -6.59 14.19 -8.81
CA ALA A 120 -5.38 14.97 -8.50
C ALA A 120 -5.69 16.26 -7.72
N ASN A 121 -6.75 16.98 -8.11
CA ASN A 121 -7.17 18.19 -7.40
C ASN A 121 -7.66 17.91 -5.97
N GLN A 122 -8.36 16.79 -5.74
CA GLN A 122 -8.83 16.38 -4.41
C GLN A 122 -7.66 15.95 -3.53
N PHE A 123 -6.72 15.18 -4.09
CA PHE A 123 -5.47 14.83 -3.42
C PHE A 123 -4.69 16.08 -2.99
N ARG A 124 -4.50 17.03 -3.91
CA ARG A 124 -3.81 18.29 -3.64
C ARG A 124 -4.47 19.09 -2.53
N LEU A 125 -5.80 19.22 -2.56
CA LEU A 125 -6.55 19.88 -1.49
C LEU A 125 -6.39 19.17 -0.15
N ALA A 126 -6.41 17.83 -0.14
CA ALA A 126 -6.23 17.06 1.08
C ALA A 126 -4.82 17.19 1.67
N ALA A 127 -3.78 17.10 0.84
CA ALA A 127 -2.39 17.22 1.28
C ALA A 127 -2.06 18.62 1.82
N LEU A 128 -2.74 19.66 1.30
CA LEU A 128 -2.56 21.06 1.73
C LEU A 128 -3.55 21.50 2.81
N ALA A 129 -4.35 20.58 3.37
CA ALA A 129 -5.43 20.92 4.31
C ALA A 129 -4.94 21.38 5.70
N GLY A 130 -3.65 21.25 5.99
CA GLY A 130 -3.03 21.80 7.21
C GLY A 130 -3.18 20.94 8.47
N GLY A 131 -3.35 19.63 8.31
CA GLY A 131 -3.38 18.66 9.41
C GLY A 131 -4.16 17.40 9.09
N VAL A 132 -3.94 16.34 9.85
CA VAL A 132 -4.49 14.99 9.60
C VAL A 132 -6.02 14.99 9.54
N GLU A 133 -6.70 15.67 10.47
CA GLU A 133 -8.17 15.73 10.50
C GLU A 133 -8.75 16.38 9.23
N ALA A 134 -8.23 17.55 8.85
CA ALA A 134 -8.67 18.25 7.65
C ALA A 134 -8.34 17.46 6.37
N THR A 135 -7.18 16.78 6.33
CA THR A 135 -6.81 15.87 5.25
C THR A 135 -7.80 14.71 5.14
N LEU A 136 -8.15 14.06 6.26
CA LEU A 136 -9.15 12.99 6.27
C LEU A 136 -10.51 13.45 5.76
N GLU A 137 -10.99 14.63 6.20
CA GLU A 137 -12.25 15.18 5.70
C GLU A 137 -12.25 15.37 4.17
N MET A 138 -11.16 15.88 3.60
CA MET A 138 -11.03 16.06 2.16
C MET A 138 -10.95 14.72 1.42
N LEU A 139 -10.22 13.73 1.97
CA LEU A 139 -10.13 12.39 1.40
C LEU A 139 -11.48 11.66 1.45
N VAL A 140 -12.25 11.77 2.53
CA VAL A 140 -13.61 11.23 2.64
C VAL A 140 -14.50 11.80 1.54
N ARG A 141 -14.44 13.10 1.26
CA ARG A 141 -15.17 13.74 0.16
C ARG A 141 -14.68 13.24 -1.20
N GLY A 142 -13.37 13.12 -1.38
CA GLY A 142 -12.76 12.63 -2.62
C GLY A 142 -13.11 11.18 -2.95
N MET A 143 -13.27 10.36 -1.91
CA MET A 143 -13.58 8.94 -2.00
C MET A 143 -15.08 8.63 -1.87
N ALA A 144 -15.97 9.63 -1.83
CA ALA A 144 -17.38 9.48 -1.46
C ALA A 144 -18.17 8.47 -2.33
N ALA A 145 -17.76 8.25 -3.57
CA ALA A 145 -18.38 7.27 -4.47
C ALA A 145 -17.89 5.83 -4.24
N SER A 146 -16.93 5.62 -3.32
CA SER A 146 -16.37 4.32 -2.97
C SER A 146 -16.81 3.88 -1.57
N SER A 147 -16.85 2.57 -1.33
CA SER A 147 -17.10 2.02 0.01
C SER A 147 -15.98 2.31 1.02
N PHE A 148 -14.85 2.83 0.56
CA PHE A 148 -13.71 3.19 1.40
C PHE A 148 -13.89 4.54 2.11
N ALA A 149 -14.82 5.39 1.66
CA ALA A 149 -15.13 6.65 2.34
C ALA A 149 -15.64 6.42 3.77
N ASP A 150 -16.40 5.35 4.00
CA ASP A 150 -16.90 5.01 5.33
C ASP A 150 -15.76 4.57 6.25
N VAL A 151 -14.80 3.80 5.73
CA VAL A 151 -13.59 3.41 6.47
C VAL A 151 -12.78 4.64 6.88
N LEU A 152 -12.54 5.56 5.94
CA LEU A 152 -11.83 6.82 6.23
C LEU A 152 -12.55 7.69 7.27
N ARG A 153 -13.88 7.62 7.32
CA ARG A 153 -14.69 8.38 8.28
C ARG A 153 -14.66 7.76 9.69
N MET A 154 -14.48 6.45 9.79
CA MET A 154 -14.44 5.72 11.07
C MET A 154 -13.05 5.67 11.70
N HIS A 155 -11.98 5.80 10.91
CA HIS A 155 -10.60 5.66 11.37
C HIS A 155 -9.85 6.99 11.29
N GLY A 156 -9.53 7.56 12.46
CA GLY A 156 -8.84 8.86 12.59
C GLY A 156 -7.32 8.77 12.67
N ASP A 157 -6.75 7.56 12.78
CA ASP A 157 -5.32 7.34 12.90
C ASP A 157 -4.79 6.48 11.73
N LEU A 158 -3.56 6.77 11.27
CA LEU A 158 -2.97 6.08 10.13
C LEU A 158 -2.72 4.59 10.42
N SER A 159 -2.41 4.24 11.67
CA SER A 159 -2.02 2.88 12.05
C SER A 159 -3.16 1.87 11.96
N THR A 160 -4.39 2.27 12.30
CA THR A 160 -5.59 1.44 12.19
C THR A 160 -6.19 1.55 10.79
N LEU A 161 -5.99 2.69 10.11
CA LEU A 161 -6.54 2.93 8.79
C LEU A 161 -6.00 1.96 7.72
N GLU A 162 -4.69 1.68 7.70
CA GLU A 162 -4.12 0.77 6.69
C GLU A 162 -4.74 -0.62 6.74
N GLU A 163 -4.94 -1.15 7.94
CA GLU A 163 -5.55 -2.46 8.14
C GLU A 163 -7.05 -2.44 7.83
N ALA A 164 -7.76 -1.38 8.25
CA ALA A 164 -9.17 -1.23 7.93
C ALA A 164 -9.41 -1.12 6.40
N LEU A 165 -8.53 -0.40 5.69
CA LEU A 165 -8.54 -0.35 4.23
C LEU A 165 -8.26 -1.71 3.61
N LEU A 166 -7.33 -2.50 4.15
CA LEU A 166 -7.09 -3.88 3.70
C LEU A 166 -8.33 -4.77 3.88
N VAL A 167 -9.00 -4.68 5.04
CA VAL A 167 -10.24 -5.43 5.33
C VAL A 167 -11.35 -5.04 4.35
N GLU A 168 -11.53 -3.75 4.09
CA GLU A 168 -12.54 -3.30 3.14
C GLU A 168 -12.16 -3.67 1.70
N HIS A 169 -10.86 -3.75 1.36
CA HIS A 169 -10.40 -4.24 0.07
C HIS A 169 -10.74 -5.73 -0.14
N ILE A 170 -10.54 -6.55 0.91
CA ILE A 170 -10.98 -7.95 0.92
C ILE A 170 -12.50 -8.04 0.74
N SER A 171 -13.26 -7.22 1.45
CA SER A 171 -14.73 -7.20 1.38
C SER A 171 -15.23 -6.76 -0.01
N HIS A 172 -14.59 -5.76 -0.61
CA HIS A 172 -14.87 -5.27 -1.96
C HIS A 172 -14.70 -6.38 -2.99
N PHE A 173 -13.53 -7.03 -3.03
CA PHE A 173 -13.28 -8.13 -3.96
C PHE A 173 -14.09 -9.38 -3.64
N GLY A 174 -14.42 -9.63 -2.37
CA GLY A 174 -15.33 -10.70 -1.98
C GLY A 174 -16.76 -10.48 -2.50
N ARG A 175 -17.25 -9.23 -2.50
CA ARG A 175 -18.53 -8.87 -3.14
C ARG A 175 -18.46 -9.06 -4.66
N LEU A 176 -17.37 -8.63 -5.29
CA LEU A 176 -17.16 -8.82 -6.74
C LEU A 176 -17.08 -10.30 -7.11
N ALA A 177 -16.35 -11.11 -6.36
CA ALA A 177 -16.22 -12.56 -6.57
C ALA A 177 -17.56 -13.29 -6.52
N ARG A 178 -18.51 -12.86 -5.68
CA ARG A 178 -19.87 -13.42 -5.65
C ARG A 178 -20.69 -13.09 -6.89
N ARG A 179 -20.43 -11.93 -7.52
CA ARG A 179 -21.14 -11.46 -8.73
C ARG A 179 -20.49 -11.99 -10.01
N GLU A 180 -19.17 -12.09 -10.02
CA GLU A 180 -18.34 -12.45 -11.17
C GLU A 180 -17.38 -13.61 -10.79
N PRO A 181 -17.90 -14.83 -10.51
CA PRO A 181 -17.10 -15.94 -9.98
C PRO A 181 -16.06 -16.49 -10.96
N THR A 182 -16.21 -16.22 -12.26
CA THR A 182 -15.28 -16.63 -13.31
C THR A 182 -14.20 -15.58 -13.61
N SER A 183 -14.27 -14.40 -12.98
CA SER A 183 -13.23 -13.37 -13.06
C SER A 183 -12.04 -13.72 -12.15
N LEU A 184 -11.01 -12.86 -12.14
CA LEU A 184 -9.92 -12.96 -11.17
C LEU A 184 -10.30 -12.54 -9.74
N ALA A 185 -11.50 -12.02 -9.49
CA ALA A 185 -11.92 -11.53 -8.17
C ALA A 185 -11.82 -12.56 -7.02
N PRO A 186 -12.16 -13.86 -7.20
CA PRO A 186 -11.95 -14.87 -6.16
C PRO A 186 -10.47 -15.06 -5.81
N VAL A 187 -9.59 -15.08 -6.82
CA VAL A 187 -8.14 -15.20 -6.63
C VAL A 187 -7.60 -13.98 -5.88
N LEU A 188 -8.00 -12.78 -6.28
CA LEU A 188 -7.61 -11.54 -5.60
C LEU A 188 -8.09 -11.52 -4.14
N THR A 189 -9.33 -11.96 -3.87
CA THR A 189 -9.86 -12.09 -2.52
C THR A 189 -9.02 -13.05 -1.67
N TYR A 190 -8.64 -14.19 -2.24
CA TYR A 190 -7.78 -15.17 -1.56
C TYR A 190 -6.41 -14.59 -1.21
N VAL A 191 -5.73 -13.96 -2.19
CA VAL A 191 -4.41 -13.36 -1.98
C VAL A 191 -4.45 -12.24 -0.93
N LEU A 192 -5.47 -11.38 -0.96
CA LEU A 192 -5.64 -10.32 0.04
C LEU A 192 -5.89 -10.89 1.45
N ARG A 193 -6.68 -11.96 1.58
CA ARG A 193 -6.88 -12.66 2.86
C ARG A 193 -5.59 -13.27 3.37
N LEU A 194 -4.80 -13.89 2.49
CA LEU A 194 -3.50 -14.45 2.85
C LEU A 194 -2.55 -13.34 3.35
N ARG A 195 -2.53 -12.18 2.68
CA ARG A 195 -1.78 -11.00 3.16
C ARG A 195 -2.20 -10.61 4.58
N LYS A 196 -3.51 -10.52 4.85
CA LYS A 196 -4.01 -10.22 6.20
C LYS A 196 -3.55 -11.27 7.22
N GLN A 197 -3.71 -12.56 6.91
CA GLN A 197 -3.30 -13.64 7.80
C GLN A 197 -1.80 -13.57 8.16
N VAL A 198 -0.94 -13.22 7.21
CA VAL A 198 0.50 -13.04 7.47
C VAL A 198 0.73 -11.87 8.43
N ILE A 199 0.01 -10.75 8.27
CA ILE A 199 0.07 -9.59 9.16
C ILE A 199 -0.37 -9.98 10.58
N ASP A 200 -1.48 -10.71 10.70
CA ASP A 200 -2.01 -11.18 11.98
C ASP A 200 -1.04 -12.09 12.71
N LEU A 201 -0.51 -13.09 12.02
CA LEU A 201 0.45 -14.03 12.59
C LEU A 201 1.70 -13.30 13.07
N ARG A 202 2.19 -12.34 12.28
CA ARG A 202 3.32 -11.50 12.69
C ARG A 202 3.00 -10.70 13.95
N ARG A 203 1.83 -10.07 14.01
CA ARG A 203 1.38 -9.31 15.20
C ARG A 203 1.28 -10.21 16.43
N LEU A 204 0.75 -11.44 16.28
CA LEU A 204 0.68 -12.42 17.37
C LEU A 204 2.08 -12.84 17.84
N ILE A 205 2.99 -13.17 16.91
CA ILE A 205 4.35 -13.59 17.24
C ILE A 205 5.08 -12.50 18.02
N TRP A 206 5.06 -11.26 17.52
CA TRP A 206 5.69 -10.13 18.21
C TRP A 206 4.99 -9.79 19.52
N GLY A 207 3.66 -9.89 19.55
CA GLY A 207 2.87 -9.71 20.75
C GLY A 207 3.26 -10.65 21.87
N ILE A 208 3.40 -11.93 21.55
CA ILE A 208 3.86 -12.96 22.49
C ILE A 208 5.31 -12.69 22.91
N ALA A 209 6.19 -12.38 21.96
CA ALA A 209 7.61 -12.12 22.25
C ALA A 209 7.84 -10.88 23.13
N LEU A 210 6.95 -9.89 23.06
CA LEU A 210 7.00 -8.65 23.84
C LEU A 210 6.08 -8.65 25.07
N ASP A 211 5.52 -9.81 25.43
CA ASP A 211 4.62 -10.00 26.58
C ASP A 211 3.41 -9.04 26.61
N VAL A 212 2.86 -8.74 25.43
CA VAL A 212 1.67 -7.90 25.31
C VAL A 212 0.46 -8.67 25.86
N PRO A 213 -0.39 -8.04 26.69
CA PRO A 213 -1.57 -8.70 27.25
C PRO A 213 -2.47 -9.34 26.18
N ARG A 214 -2.82 -10.61 26.37
CA ARG A 214 -3.65 -11.39 25.44
C ARG A 214 -4.96 -10.71 25.02
N PRO A 215 -5.71 -10.00 25.91
CA PRO A 215 -6.91 -9.28 25.49
C PRO A 215 -6.62 -8.17 24.45
N THR A 216 -5.47 -7.50 24.56
CA THR A 216 -5.03 -6.49 23.60
C THR A 216 -4.69 -7.14 22.27
N LEU A 217 -3.91 -8.24 22.29
CA LEU A 217 -3.54 -8.96 21.07
C LEU A 217 -4.73 -9.50 20.27
N LEU A 218 -5.76 -10.00 20.96
CA LEU A 218 -6.95 -10.53 20.29
C LEU A 218 -7.84 -9.44 19.71
N ARG A 219 -7.91 -8.25 20.32
CA ARG A 219 -8.65 -7.12 19.75
C ARG A 219 -8.08 -6.70 18.40
N ASP A 220 -6.76 -6.63 18.30
CA ASP A 220 -6.07 -6.15 17.11
C ASP A 220 -6.08 -7.15 15.96
N VAL A 221 -6.17 -8.46 16.24
CA VAL A 221 -6.15 -9.51 15.22
C VAL A 221 -7.54 -9.85 14.69
N VAL A 222 -8.56 -9.81 15.56
CA VAL A 222 -9.91 -10.25 15.22
C VAL A 222 -10.68 -9.19 14.42
N GLY A 223 -10.22 -7.93 14.39
CA GLY A 223 -10.78 -6.88 13.54
C GLY A 223 -12.31 -6.82 13.60
N VAL A 224 -12.86 -6.35 14.72
CA VAL A 224 -14.28 -6.00 14.93
C VAL A 224 -15.25 -6.76 14.01
N GLY A 225 -15.36 -8.07 14.23
CA GLY A 225 -16.50 -8.84 13.76
C GLY A 225 -17.69 -8.57 14.69
N SER A 226 -18.45 -7.51 14.40
CA SER A 226 -19.85 -7.31 14.82
C SER A 226 -20.51 -6.34 13.87
#